data_AF-A0A1Y4B3G9-F1
#
_entry.id   AF-A0A1Y4B3G9-F1
#
_cell.length_a   1.000
_cell.length_b   1.000
_cell.length_c   1.000
_cell.angle_alpha   90.00
_cell.angle_beta   90.00
_cell.angle_gamma   90.00
#
_symmetry.space_group_name_H-M   'P 1'
#
loop_
_entity.id
_entity.type
_entity.pdbx_description
1 polymer ?
#
loop_
_entity_poly.entity_id
_entity_poly.type
_entity_poly.pdbx_seq_one_letter_code
_entity_poly.pdbx_strand_id
1 'polypeptide(L)'
;MKYKLYRSFGDLDKDVKKHELVAVEYGSTIEDVEDALIKDVADDLAGDTKYAGCETSAYAPETIKSFRKVKRYNYEMMGIVYPHYAETNVLIDYGIIEESEN
;
A
#
# COMPACT_ATOMS: atom_id res chain seq x y z
N MET A 1 10.73 -14.80 -3.67
CA MET A 1 10.32 -13.54 -4.33
C MET A 1 10.45 -12.40 -3.35
N LYS A 2 10.74 -11.21 -3.86
CA LYS A 2 10.84 -9.97 -3.08
C LYS A 2 9.68 -9.06 -3.46
N TYR A 3 8.98 -8.52 -2.46
CA TYR A 3 7.82 -7.65 -2.63
C TYR A 3 8.12 -6.27 -2.05
N LYS A 4 8.21 -5.26 -2.91
CA LYS A 4 8.49 -3.87 -2.50
C LYS A 4 7.21 -3.07 -2.46
N LEU A 5 6.83 -2.59 -1.27
CA LEU A 5 5.61 -1.81 -1.05
C LEU A 5 5.89 -0.31 -1.16
N TYR A 6 5.15 0.36 -2.05
CA TYR A 6 5.28 1.81 -2.29
C TYR A 6 4.00 2.55 -1.92
N ARG A 7 4.14 3.57 -1.06
CA ARG A 7 3.06 4.52 -0.72
C ARG A 7 2.88 5.56 -1.82
N SER A 8 1.63 5.78 -2.26
CA SER A 8 1.24 6.94 -3.08
C SER A 8 0.78 8.12 -2.21
N PHE A 9 0.55 9.27 -2.82
CA PHE A 9 -0.07 10.43 -2.15
C PHE A 9 -1.61 10.42 -2.26
N GLY A 10 -2.20 9.23 -2.23
CA GLY A 10 -3.65 9.00 -2.26
C GLY A 10 -4.18 8.40 -3.58
N ASP A 11 -3.44 8.52 -4.68
CA ASP A 11 -3.83 7.99 -5.99
C ASP A 11 -2.61 7.37 -6.68
N LEU A 12 -2.71 6.09 -7.01
CA LEU A 12 -1.61 5.33 -7.61
C LEU A 12 -1.20 5.82 -9.02
N ASP A 13 -2.08 6.53 -9.73
CA ASP A 13 -1.82 7.06 -11.08
C ASP A 13 -1.16 8.44 -11.07
N LYS A 14 -1.04 9.10 -9.91
CA LYS A 14 -0.49 10.46 -9.77
C LYS A 14 0.90 10.41 -9.15
N ASP A 15 1.77 11.34 -9.56
CA ASP A 15 3.11 11.51 -8.97
C ASP A 15 3.93 10.21 -8.84
N VAL A 16 3.75 9.26 -9.79
CA VAL A 16 4.30 7.89 -9.74
C VAL A 16 5.80 7.82 -9.43
N LYS A 17 6.58 8.82 -9.85
CA LYS A 17 8.03 8.90 -9.62
C LYS A 17 8.42 9.32 -8.20
N LYS A 18 7.48 9.85 -7.42
CA LYS A 18 7.65 10.32 -6.05
C LYS A 18 7.12 9.34 -5.00
N HIS A 19 6.50 8.23 -5.42
CA HIS A 19 6.03 7.22 -4.47
C HIS A 19 7.19 6.70 -3.63
N GLU A 20 6.93 6.50 -2.35
CA GLU A 20 7.95 6.20 -1.34
C GLU A 20 7.95 4.70 -1.03
N LEU A 21 9.13 4.08 -0.99
CA LEU A 21 9.27 2.69 -0.54
C LEU A 21 9.12 2.65 0.98
N VAL A 22 8.11 1.94 1.47
CA VAL A 22 7.78 1.90 2.91
C VAL A 22 8.05 0.55 3.55
N ALA A 23 7.98 -0.54 2.78
CA ALA A 23 8.30 -1.88 3.27
C ALA A 23 8.87 -2.79 2.18
N VAL A 24 9.49 -3.87 2.61
CA VAL A 24 10.05 -4.91 1.76
C VAL A 24 9.81 -6.26 2.42
N GLU A 25 9.02 -7.10 1.77
CA GLU A 25 8.68 -8.44 2.25
C GLU A 25 9.24 -9.53 1.35
N TYR A 26 9.43 -10.72 1.93
CA TYR A 26 10.02 -11.87 1.26
C TYR A 26 9.15 -13.12 1.44
N GLY A 27 8.75 -13.73 0.33
CA GLY A 27 7.93 -14.95 0.33
C GLY A 27 8.00 -15.67 -1.02
N SER A 28 7.39 -16.84 -1.12
CA SER A 28 7.36 -17.58 -2.41
C SER A 28 6.30 -17.01 -3.34
N THR A 29 5.17 -16.58 -2.79
CA THR A 29 4.06 -15.94 -3.50
C THR A 29 3.56 -14.69 -2.77
N ILE A 30 2.62 -13.95 -3.39
CA ILE A 30 2.00 -12.77 -2.77
C ILE A 30 1.16 -13.16 -1.56
N GLU A 31 0.51 -14.34 -1.61
CA GLU A 31 -0.29 -14.86 -0.51
C GLU A 31 0.56 -15.21 0.72
N ASP A 32 1.81 -15.64 0.53
CA ASP A 32 2.74 -15.91 1.64
C ASP A 32 3.07 -14.65 2.46
N VAL A 33 3.00 -13.46 1.84
CA VAL A 33 3.36 -12.18 2.46
C VAL A 33 2.16 -11.26 2.69
N GLU A 34 0.94 -11.72 2.42
CA GLU A 34 -0.29 -10.91 2.47
C GLU A 34 -0.49 -10.24 3.84
N ASP A 35 -0.48 -11.03 4.91
CA ASP A 35 -0.69 -10.52 6.28
C ASP A 35 0.39 -9.52 6.70
N ALA A 36 1.62 -9.74 6.26
CA ALA A 36 2.75 -8.84 6.53
C ALA A 36 2.55 -7.49 5.81
N LEU A 37 2.20 -7.51 4.52
CA LEU A 37 1.92 -6.31 3.74
C LEU A 37 0.72 -5.53 4.27
N ILE A 38 -0.35 -6.21 4.72
CA ILE A 38 -1.51 -5.55 5.34
C ILE A 38 -1.07 -4.80 6.60
N LYS A 39 -0.26 -5.45 7.44
CA LYS A 39 0.30 -4.84 8.65
C LYS A 39 1.21 -3.66 8.31
N ASP A 40 2.08 -3.79 7.31
CA ASP A 40 2.98 -2.71 6.88
C ASP A 40 2.23 -1.47 6.44
N VAL A 41 1.17 -1.61 5.64
CA VAL A 41 0.33 -0.48 5.22
C VAL A 41 -0.34 0.18 6.43
N ALA A 42 -0.89 -0.61 7.36
CA ALA A 42 -1.54 -0.08 8.54
C ALA A 42 -0.56 0.67 9.45
N ASP A 43 0.62 0.11 9.69
CA ASP A 43 1.67 0.69 10.52
C ASP A 43 2.26 1.96 9.88
N ASP A 44 2.47 1.95 8.56
CA ASP A 44 2.96 3.10 7.80
C ASP A 44 1.98 4.29 7.89
N LEU A 45 0.68 4.02 7.77
CA LEU A 45 -0.36 5.04 7.97
C LEU A 45 -0.42 5.54 9.42
N ALA A 46 -0.29 4.65 10.40
CA ALA A 46 -0.32 5.01 11.82
C ALA A 46 0.92 5.83 12.24
N GLY A 47 2.05 5.63 11.54
CA GLY A 47 3.29 6.37 11.72
C GLY A 47 3.27 7.79 11.13
N ASP A 48 2.33 8.11 10.24
CA ASP A 48 2.19 9.46 9.70
C ASP A 48 1.57 10.40 10.74
N THR A 49 2.31 11.45 11.10
CA THR A 49 1.85 12.50 12.01
C THR A 49 0.51 13.13 11.62
N LYS A 50 0.17 13.14 10.33
CA LYS A 50 -1.13 13.60 9.81
C LYS A 50 -2.30 12.74 10.31
N TYR A 51 -2.06 11.46 10.56
CA TYR A 51 -3.05 10.48 11.00
C TYR A 51 -2.84 10.05 12.45
N ALA A 52 -2.05 10.80 13.22
CA ALA A 52 -1.76 10.50 14.61
C ALA A 52 -3.05 10.27 15.42
N GLY A 53 -3.13 9.11 16.07
CA GLY A 53 -4.27 8.71 16.89
C GLY A 53 -5.51 8.28 16.11
N CYS A 54 -5.45 8.15 14.78
CA CYS A 54 -6.48 7.48 14.00
C CYS A 54 -6.28 5.96 14.01
N GLU A 55 -7.38 5.21 13.94
CA GLU A 55 -7.30 3.79 13.63
C GLU A 55 -6.95 3.62 12.15
N THR A 56 -6.13 2.62 11.82
CA THR A 56 -5.67 2.33 10.46
C THR A 56 -5.84 0.86 10.14
N SER A 57 -6.08 0.57 8.87
CA SER A 57 -6.21 -0.80 8.35
C SER A 57 -5.85 -0.82 6.87
N ALA A 58 -5.83 -2.00 6.26
CA ALA A 58 -5.60 -2.15 4.84
C ALA A 58 -6.37 -3.35 4.28
N TYR A 59 -6.76 -3.26 3.01
CA TYR A 59 -7.23 -4.41 2.26
C TYR A 59 -6.04 -5.25 1.77
N ALA A 60 -6.32 -6.54 1.52
CA ALA A 60 -5.38 -7.46 0.89
C ALA A 60 -4.91 -6.97 -0.50
N PRO A 61 -3.71 -7.37 -0.94
CA PRO A 61 -3.19 -7.02 -2.25
C PRO A 61 -4.01 -7.64 -3.38
N GLU A 62 -4.29 -6.85 -4.42
CA GLU A 62 -4.95 -7.29 -5.64
C GLU A 62 -4.03 -7.06 -6.83
N THR A 63 -4.14 -7.86 -7.89
CA THR A 63 -3.43 -7.56 -9.15
C THR A 63 -3.85 -6.21 -9.69
N ILE A 64 -2.92 -5.45 -10.26
CA ILE A 64 -3.20 -4.10 -10.77
C ILE A 64 -4.39 -4.10 -11.75
N LYS A 65 -5.41 -3.29 -11.44
CA LYS A 65 -6.62 -3.26 -12.26
C LYS A 65 -6.37 -2.68 -13.64
N SER A 66 -7.10 -3.18 -14.64
CA SER A 66 -6.92 -2.81 -16.05
C SER A 66 -7.12 -1.32 -16.34
N PHE A 67 -7.97 -0.65 -15.55
CA PHE A 67 -8.24 0.79 -15.69
C PHE A 67 -7.11 1.69 -15.17
N ARG A 68 -6.17 1.17 -14.37
CA ARG A 68 -5.02 1.94 -13.86
C ARG A 68 -4.13 2.36 -15.02
N LYS A 69 -3.75 3.64 -15.05
CA LYS A 69 -2.82 4.19 -16.05
C LYS A 69 -1.38 3.80 -15.74
N VAL A 70 -1.03 3.74 -14.45
CA VAL A 70 0.28 3.31 -13.98
C VAL A 70 0.50 1.83 -14.32
N LYS A 71 1.65 1.53 -14.92
CA LYS A 71 2.09 0.16 -15.24
C LYS A 71 3.37 -0.24 -14.50
N ARG A 72 3.73 0.55 -13.47
CA ARG A 72 4.93 0.34 -12.64
C ARG A 72 4.77 -0.83 -11.67
N TYR A 73 3.56 -1.08 -11.20
CA TYR A 73 3.28 -2.02 -10.11
C TYR A 73 2.64 -3.29 -10.64
N ASN A 74 2.94 -4.42 -9.99
CA ASN A 74 2.33 -5.72 -10.25
C ASN A 74 1.00 -5.86 -9.49
N TYR A 75 0.96 -5.36 -8.26
CA TYR A 75 -0.21 -5.39 -7.39
C TYR A 75 -0.52 -3.99 -6.84
N GLU A 76 -1.75 -3.81 -6.36
CA GLU A 76 -2.21 -2.63 -5.63
C GLU A 76 -2.85 -3.02 -4.29
N MET A 77 -2.74 -2.13 -3.31
CA MET A 77 -3.40 -2.24 -2.01
C MET A 77 -4.07 -0.92 -1.68
N MET A 78 -5.07 -0.96 -0.81
CA MET A 78 -5.76 0.22 -0.33
C MET A 78 -5.68 0.27 1.19
N GLY A 79 -4.92 1.25 1.68
CA GLY A 79 -4.87 1.61 3.09
C GLY A 79 -6.04 2.51 3.47
N ILE A 80 -6.53 2.34 4.69
CA ILE A 80 -7.69 3.03 5.24
C ILE A 80 -7.27 3.70 6.54
N VAL A 81 -7.61 4.98 6.68
CA VAL A 81 -7.56 5.70 7.94
C VAL A 81 -8.98 6.04 8.36
N TYR A 82 -9.30 5.83 9.64
CA TYR A 82 -10.59 6.12 10.26
C TYR A 82 -10.45 7.35 11.20
N PRO A 83 -10.71 8.58 10.73
CA PRO A 83 -10.63 9.76 11.58
C PRO A 83 -11.86 9.84 12.49
N HIS A 84 -11.64 10.09 13.78
CA HIS A 84 -12.69 10.06 14.82
C HIS A 84 -13.88 11.02 14.59
N TYR A 85 -13.65 12.12 13.88
CA TYR A 85 -14.65 13.20 13.70
C TYR A 85 -14.93 13.51 12.23
N ALA A 86 -14.51 12.64 11.30
CA ALA A 86 -14.78 12.80 9.88
C ALA A 86 -16.01 12.00 9.46
N GLU A 87 -16.77 12.52 8.49
CA GLU A 87 -17.91 11.81 7.89
C GLU A 87 -17.46 10.64 6.99
N THR A 88 -16.21 10.66 6.53
CA THR A 88 -15.65 9.67 5.60
C THR A 88 -14.24 9.25 6.00
N ASN A 89 -13.90 8.02 5.63
CA ASN A 89 -12.55 7.49 5.78
C ASN A 89 -11.62 8.08 4.72
N VAL A 90 -10.33 8.15 5.04
CA VAL A 90 -9.29 8.50 4.06
C VAL A 90 -8.74 7.22 3.46
N LEU A 91 -8.80 7.12 2.13
CA LEU A 91 -8.27 6.00 1.36
C LEU A 91 -6.95 6.40 0.72
N ILE A 92 -5.94 5.55 0.84
CA ILE A 92 -4.62 5.76 0.23
C ILE A 92 -4.23 4.52 -0.55
N ASP A 93 -3.92 4.71 -1.83
CA ASP A 93 -3.42 3.64 -2.68
C ASP A 93 -1.95 3.33 -2.39
N TYR A 94 -1.60 2.06 -2.40
CA TYR A 94 -0.24 1.54 -2.36
C TYR A 94 0.00 0.64 -3.58
N GLY A 95 1.23 0.61 -4.07
CA GLY A 95 1.64 -0.22 -5.20
C GLY A 95 2.75 -1.17 -4.80
N ILE A 96 2.70 -2.41 -5.28
CA ILE A 96 3.71 -3.42 -4.98
C ILE A 96 4.43 -3.80 -6.27
N ILE A 97 5.76 -3.88 -6.19
CA ILE A 97 6.60 -4.47 -7.23
C ILE A 97 7.05 -5.83 -6.75
N GLU A 98 6.77 -6.87 -7.54
CA GLU A 98 7.32 -8.21 -7.36
C GLU A 98 8.62 -8.34 -8.16
N GLU A 99 9.68 -8.77 -7.50
CA GLU A 99 10.98 -9.03 -8.10
C GLU A 99 11.48 -10.43 -7.72
N SER A 100 12.00 -11.17 -8.69
CA SER A 100 12.76 -12.39 -8.42
C SER A 100 14.08 -12.05 -7.72
N GLU A 101 14.48 -12.86 -6.75
CA GLU A 101 15.86 -12.80 -6.26
C GLU A 101 16.75 -13.43 -7.34
N ASN A 102 17.57 -12.59 -7.99
CA ASN A 102 18.62 -13.02 -8.92
C ASN A 102 19.89 -13.38 -8.17
#